data_AF-A0A962QRE4-F1
#
_entry.id   AF-A0A962QRE4-F1
#
_cell.length_a   1.000
_cell.length_b   1.000
_cell.length_c   1.000
_cell.angle_alpha   90.00
_cell.angle_beta   90.00
_cell.angle_gamma   90.00
#
_symmetry.space_group_name_H-M   'P 1'
#
loop_
_entity.id
_entity.type
_entity.pdbx_description
1 polymer ?
#
loop_
_entity_poly.entity_id
_entity_poly.type
_entity_poly.pdbx_seq_one_letter_code
_entity_poly.pdbx_strand_id
1 'polypeptide(L)' 'MLIQLADYLSQFDAGFLVFRYITLRTILAVLTALIISFMVGPAMIRRLSRYKIGQTVRNDGPQTHLSKS' A
#
# COMPACT_ATOMS: atom_id res chain seq x y z
N MET A 1 -1.29 -18.29 -10.54
CA MET A 1 -0.25 -17.94 -11.54
C MET A 1 1.15 -18.08 -10.96
N LEU A 2 1.63 -17.20 -10.05
CA LEU A 2 3.00 -17.32 -9.49
C LEU A 2 3.29 -18.64 -8.74
N ILE A 3 2.30 -19.20 -8.05
CA ILE A 3 2.46 -20.49 -7.34
C ILE A 3 2.67 -21.64 -8.33
N GLN A 4 1.97 -21.64 -9.46
CA GLN A 4 2.11 -22.70 -10.47
C GLN A 4 3.51 -22.69 -11.09
N LEU A 5 4.08 -21.50 -11.27
CA LEU A 5 5.47 -21.35 -11.73
C LEU A 5 6.46 -21.86 -10.67
N ALA A 6 6.26 -21.50 -9.40
CA ALA A 6 7.11 -21.99 -8.31
C ALA A 6 7.01 -23.53 -8.17
N ASP A 7 5.81 -24.09 -8.31
CA ASP A 7 5.60 -25.54 -8.29
C ASP A 7 6.28 -26.23 -9.48
N TYR A 8 6.26 -25.63 -10.68
CA TYR A 8 7.02 -26.15 -11.83
C TYR A 8 8.54 -26.11 -11.59
N LEU A 9 9.06 -25.01 -11.05
CA LEU A 9 10.49 -24.86 -10.73
C LEU A 9 10.93 -25.79 -9.59
N SER A 10 10.01 -26.20 -8.72
CA SER A 10 10.30 -27.13 -7.62
C SER A 10 10.77 -28.52 -8.08
N GLN A 11 10.53 -28.85 -9.35
CA GLN A 11 11.05 -30.08 -9.98
C GLN A 11 12.57 -30.02 -10.19
N PHE A 12 13.14 -28.81 -10.30
CA PHE A 12 14.56 -28.59 -10.55
C PHE A 12 15.32 -28.24 -9.26
N ASP A 13 14.67 -27.56 -8.31
CA ASP A 13 15.23 -27.23 -7.00
C ASP A 13 14.16 -27.26 -5.90
N ALA A 14 14.37 -28.04 -4.85
CA ALA A 14 13.39 -28.21 -3.77
C ALA A 14 13.13 -26.91 -2.96
N GLY A 15 14.01 -25.92 -3.03
CA GLY A 15 13.86 -24.62 -2.37
C GLY A 15 12.64 -23.83 -2.83
N PHE A 16 12.09 -24.09 -4.02
CA PHE A 16 10.85 -23.44 -4.46
C PHE A 16 9.60 -23.90 -3.69
N LEU A 17 9.67 -25.01 -2.95
CA LEU A 17 8.56 -25.47 -2.10
C LEU A 17 8.24 -24.49 -0.97
N VAL A 18 9.16 -23.60 -0.60
CA VAL A 18 8.94 -22.62 0.48
C VAL A 18 7.81 -21.65 0.12
N PHE A 19 7.55 -21.43 -1.17
CA PHE A 19 6.41 -20.63 -1.66
C PHE A 19 5.04 -21.29 -1.40
N ARG A 20 4.98 -22.58 -1.05
CA ARG A 20 3.73 -23.23 -0.64
C ARG A 20 3.29 -22.81 0.77
N TYR A 21 4.20 -22.36 1.63
CA TYR A 21 3.84 -21.87 2.96
C TYR A 21 3.00 -20.60 2.86
N ILE A 22 1.79 -20.62 3.45
CA ILE A 22 0.89 -19.46 3.45
C ILE A 22 1.51 -18.28 4.20
N THR A 23 2.20 -18.54 5.31
CA THR A 23 2.85 -17.51 6.14
C THR A 23 3.89 -16.72 5.37
N LEU A 24 4.77 -17.40 4.62
CA LEU A 24 5.77 -16.73 3.78
C LEU A 24 5.09 -15.83 2.74
N ARG A 25 4.09 -16.37 2.05
CA ARG A 25 3.35 -15.62 1.02
C ARG A 25 2.67 -14.38 1.60
N THR A 26 2.07 -14.49 2.78
CA THR A 26 1.45 -13.36 3.47
C THR A 26 2.47 -12.29 3.83
N ILE A 27 3.64 -12.67 4.36
CA ILE A 27 4.70 -11.72 4.69
C ILE A 27 5.18 -10.98 3.43
N LEU A 28 5.46 -11.71 2.34
CA LEU A 28 5.86 -11.11 1.07
C LEU A 28 4.78 -10.18 0.50
N ALA A 29 3.50 -10.55 0.61
CA ALA A 29 2.38 -9.71 0.18
C ALA A 29 2.27 -8.42 1.01
N VAL A 30 2.46 -8.50 2.32
CA VAL A 30 2.44 -7.33 3.22
C VAL A 30 3.62 -6.40 2.92
N LEU A 31 4.83 -6.94 2.76
CA LEU A 31 6.02 -6.15 2.45
C LEU A 31 5.91 -5.45 1.09
N THR A 32 5.42 -6.16 0.07
CA THR A 32 5.19 -5.57 -1.26
C THR A 32 4.12 -4.48 -1.22
N ALA A 33 3.01 -4.71 -0.51
CA ALA A 33 1.99 -3.68 -0.30
C ALA A 33 2.53 -2.45 0.43
N LEU A 34 3.39 -2.65 1.44
CA LEU A 34 4.03 -1.55 2.17
C LEU A 34 4.94 -0.71 1.27
N ILE A 35 5.78 -1.35 0.46
CA ILE A 35 6.66 -0.66 -0.49
C ILE A 35 5.82 0.15 -1.49
N ILE A 36 4.78 -0.46 -2.05
CA ILE A 36 3.87 0.23 -2.97
C ILE A 36 3.19 1.42 -2.27
N SER A 37 2.75 1.26 -1.02
CA SER A 37 2.14 2.35 -0.24
C SER A 37 3.11 3.51 -0.01
N PHE A 38 4.38 3.25 0.29
CA PHE A 38 5.38 4.31 0.43
C PHE A 38 5.72 5.00 -0.88
N MET A 39 5.73 4.28 -2.01
CA MET A 39 5.97 4.86 -3.33
C MET A 39 4.78 5.69 -3.85
N VAL A 40 3.57 5.13 -3.76
CA VAL A 40 2.35 5.71 -4.36
C VAL A 40 1.62 6.63 -3.40
N GLY A 41 1.67 6.35 -2.10
CA GLY A 41 0.96 7.08 -1.04
C GLY A 41 1.17 8.59 -1.09
N PRO A 42 2.42 9.11 -1.14
CA PRO A 42 2.66 10.55 -1.19
C PRO A 42 2.03 11.22 -2.43
N ALA A 43 2.14 10.58 -3.60
CA ALA A 43 1.54 11.07 -4.83
C ALA A 43 0.01 11.06 -4.76
N MET A 44 -0.57 10.01 -4.18
CA MET A 44 -2.01 9.88 -3.97
C MET A 44 -2.54 10.94 -3.01
N ILE A 45 -1.90 11.13 -1.85
CA ILE A 45 -2.27 12.16 -0.86
C ILE A 45 -2.24 13.56 -1.47
N ARG A 46 -1.17 13.91 -2.20
CA ARG A 46 -1.07 15.20 -2.90
C ARG A 46 -2.20 15.38 -3.91
N ARG A 47 -2.54 14.33 -4.65
CA ARG A 47 -3.60 14.37 -5.66
C ARG A 47 -4.97 14.53 -5.04
N LEU A 48 -5.27 13.79 -3.97
CA LEU A 48 -6.53 13.91 -3.22
C LEU A 48 -6.68 15.26 -2.52
N SER A 49 -5.59 15.79 -1.95
CA SER A 49 -5.56 17.13 -1.35
C SER A 49 -5.89 18.23 -2.37
N ARG A 50 -5.37 18.13 -3.60
CA ARG A 50 -5.70 19.08 -4.69
C ARG A 50 -7.18 19.04 -5.10
N TYR A 51 -7.81 17.88 -5.02
CA TYR A 51 -9.23 17.75 -5.35
C TYR A 51 -10.16 18.20 -4.21
N LYS A 52 -9.62 18.68 -3.07
CA LYS A 52 -10.37 19.11 -1.89
C LYS A 52 -11.45 18.10 -1.46
N ILE A 53 -11.20 16.80 -1.67
CA ILE A 53 -12.07 15.73 -1.21
C ILE A 53 -11.86 15.63 0.31
N GLY A 54 -12.63 16.40 1.09
CA GLY A 54 -12.67 16.28 2.55
C GLY A 54 -12.52 17.54 3.39
N GLN A 55 -12.34 18.73 2.81
CA GLN A 55 -12.43 19.98 3.60
C GLN A 55 -13.76 20.69 3.33
N THR A 56 -14.81 20.27 4.05
CA THR A 56 -15.88 21.20 4.40
C THR A 56 -15.31 22.09 5.49
N VAL A 57 -14.95 23.33 5.17
CA VAL A 57 -14.59 24.32 6.19
C VAL A 57 -15.81 24.45 7.09
N ARG A 58 -15.69 23.97 8.33
CA ARG A 58 -16.76 24.04 9.32
C ARG A 58 -16.83 25.49 9.80
N ASN A 59 -17.94 26.17 9.52
CA ASN A 59 -18.10 27.61 9.73
C ASN A 59 -18.24 28.02 11.22
N ASP A 60 -18.32 27.04 12.11
CA ASP A 60 -18.54 27.16 13.55
C ASP A 60 -17.23 27.18 14.37
N GLY A 61 -16.07 27.31 13.73
CA GLY A 61 -14.76 27.46 14.40
C GLY A 61 -14.38 28.92 14.74
N PRO A 62 -13.59 29.16 15.80
CA PRO A 62 -13.12 30.51 16.15
C PRO A 62 -12.24 31.13 15.06
N GLN A 63 -12.52 32.39 14.69
CA GLN A 63 -11.94 33.08 13.53
C GLN A 63 -10.41 33.26 13.58
N THR A 64 -9.81 33.15 14.76
CA THR A 64 -8.35 33.22 14.96
C THR A 64 -7.58 32.07 14.30
N HIS A 65 -8.26 30.98 13.94
CA HIS A 65 -7.65 29.82 13.26
C HIS A 65 -7.75 29.87 11.73
N LEU A 66 -8.48 30.83 11.15
CA LEU A 66 -8.61 31.00 9.69
C LEU A 66 -7.53 31.90 9.06
N SER A 67 -6.69 32.55 9.89
CA SER A 67 -5.72 33.55 9.46
C SER A 67 -4.29 33.01 9.23
N LYS A 68 -4.05 31.70 9.40
CA LYS A 68 -2.71 31.13 9.21
C LYS A 68 -2.62 30.39 7.86
N SER A 69 -2.31 31.18 6.84
CA SER A 69 -1.91 30.80 5.48
C SER A 69 -0.55 30.10 5.43
#